data_AF-A0AAE6KW00-F1
#
_entry.id   AF-A0AAE6KW00-F1
#
_cell.length_a   1.000
_cell.length_b   1.000
_cell.length_c   1.000
_cell.angle_alpha   90.00
_cell.angle_beta   90.00
_cell.angle_gamma   90.00
#
_symmetry.space_group_name_H-M   'P 1'
#
loop_
_entity.id
_entity.type
_entity.pdbx_description
1 polymer ?
#
loop_
_entity_poly.entity_id
_entity_poly.type
_entity_poly.pdbx_seq_one_letter_code
_entity_poly.pdbx_strand_id
1 'polypeptide(L)'
;MTGPTREQQRALDAYARVRKVEGPALRADYKPRVNGLGAAVLRDGLAAALAFLEREVGSNTAAERLLEDLTWCLERARLPGLSARDLKEKKNLPGAVRALELDAYMLATRESLRLLVWFRRAVQATFPSEEHGHA
;
A
#
# COMPACT_ATOMS: atom_id res chain seq x y z
N MET A 1 14.43 23.08 12.21
CA MET A 1 13.70 21.91 11.69
C MET A 1 13.59 22.03 10.18
N THR A 2 14.38 21.29 9.41
CA THR A 2 14.47 21.44 7.92
C THR A 2 14.12 20.16 7.15
N GLY A 3 13.60 19.12 7.83
CA GLY A 3 13.16 17.87 7.18
C GLY A 3 11.64 17.82 6.94
N PRO A 4 11.18 17.03 5.95
CA PRO A 4 9.75 16.84 5.72
C PRO A 4 9.06 16.20 6.93
N THR A 5 7.83 16.61 7.21
CA THR A 5 6.99 15.96 8.22
C THR A 5 6.66 14.53 7.81
N ARG A 6 6.24 13.68 8.76
CA ARG A 6 5.80 12.31 8.44
C ARG A 6 4.69 12.29 7.39
N GLU A 7 3.77 13.26 7.44
CA GLU A 7 2.68 13.36 6.48
C GLU A 7 3.16 13.76 5.08
N GLN A 8 4.11 14.70 5.01
CA GLN A 8 4.77 15.05 3.75
C GLN A 8 5.53 13.84 3.17
N GLN A 9 6.22 13.07 4.00
CA GLN A 9 6.93 11.88 3.57
C GLN A 9 5.97 10.81 3.01
N ARG A 10 4.85 10.54 3.70
CA ARG A 10 3.80 9.62 3.18
C ARG A 10 3.28 10.05 1.83
N ALA A 11 2.99 11.34 1.67
CA ALA A 11 2.51 11.89 0.41
C ALA A 11 3.57 11.69 -0.69
N LEU A 12 4.83 12.09 -0.45
CA LEU A 12 5.92 11.94 -1.41
C LEU A 12 6.12 10.47 -1.82
N ASP A 13 6.15 9.56 -0.84
CA ASP A 13 6.35 8.13 -1.07
C ASP A 13 5.18 7.53 -1.87
N ALA A 14 3.94 7.78 -1.46
CA ALA A 14 2.76 7.27 -2.18
C ALA A 14 2.69 7.79 -3.63
N TYR A 15 2.89 9.09 -3.85
CA TYR A 15 2.89 9.66 -5.20
C TYR A 15 4.04 9.11 -6.06
N ALA A 16 5.23 8.91 -5.48
CA ALA A 16 6.37 8.35 -6.19
C ALA A 16 6.12 6.90 -6.64
N ARG A 17 5.36 6.11 -5.86
CA ARG A 17 4.97 4.74 -6.22
C ARG A 17 3.86 4.72 -7.26
N VAL A 18 2.76 5.44 -7.02
CA VAL A 18 1.59 5.44 -7.92
C VAL A 18 1.93 5.99 -9.31
N ARG A 19 2.81 7.00 -9.42
CA ARG A 19 3.25 7.53 -10.73
C ARG A 19 3.97 6.50 -11.60
N LYS A 20 4.59 5.49 -10.99
CA LYS A 20 5.27 4.39 -11.69
C LYS A 20 4.31 3.27 -12.12
N VAL A 21 3.02 3.39 -11.83
CA VAL A 21 1.99 2.47 -12.32
C VAL A 21 1.60 2.94 -13.73
N GLU A 22 2.17 2.29 -14.73
CA GLU A 22 2.01 2.62 -16.15
C GLU A 22 1.14 1.58 -16.87
N GLY A 23 0.46 2.02 -17.93
CA GLY A 23 -0.45 1.16 -18.69
C GLY A 23 -1.91 1.27 -18.24
N PRO A 24 -2.86 1.49 -19.17
CA PRO A 24 -4.29 1.60 -18.84
C PRO A 24 -4.84 0.38 -18.11
N ALA A 25 -4.49 -0.83 -18.54
CA ALA A 25 -4.97 -2.08 -17.93
C ALA A 25 -4.48 -2.24 -16.47
N LEU A 26 -3.19 -2.00 -16.21
CA LEU A 26 -2.65 -2.07 -14.85
C LEU A 26 -3.30 -1.03 -13.94
N ARG A 27 -3.50 0.19 -14.43
CA ARG A 27 -4.18 1.26 -13.68
C ARG A 27 -5.63 0.92 -13.36
N ALA A 28 -6.35 0.35 -14.32
CA ALA A 28 -7.74 -0.09 -14.16
C ALA A 28 -7.87 -1.15 -13.05
N ASP A 29 -6.91 -2.06 -12.93
CA ASP A 29 -6.91 -3.09 -11.88
C ASP A 29 -6.34 -2.60 -10.53
N TYR A 30 -5.39 -1.67 -10.57
CA TYR A 30 -4.72 -1.14 -9.37
C TYR A 30 -5.62 -0.20 -8.57
N LYS A 31 -6.35 0.68 -9.26
CA LYS A 31 -7.22 1.71 -8.64
C LYS A 31 -8.29 1.10 -7.71
N PRO A 32 -9.08 0.09 -8.12
CA PRO A 32 -10.05 -0.57 -7.24
C PRO A 32 -9.40 -1.17 -6.00
N ARG A 33 -8.23 -1.80 -6.13
CA ARG A 33 -7.49 -2.41 -5.02
C ARG A 33 -7.06 -1.37 -3.99
N VAL A 34 -6.46 -0.27 -4.43
CA VAL A 34 -6.12 0.87 -3.54
C VAL A 34 -7.36 1.40 -2.83
N ASN A 35 -8.46 1.57 -3.57
CA ASN A 35 -9.68 2.15 -3.01
C ASN A 35 -10.32 1.24 -1.96
N GLY A 36 -10.33 -0.07 -2.20
CA GLY A 36 -10.92 -1.08 -1.32
C GLY A 36 -10.05 -1.48 -0.12
N LEU A 37 -8.71 -1.44 -0.25
CA LEU A 37 -7.82 -1.99 0.77
C LEU A 37 -7.95 -1.30 2.13
N GLY A 38 -8.14 0.02 2.15
CA GLY A 38 -8.34 0.75 3.42
C GLY A 38 -9.60 0.30 4.17
N ALA A 39 -10.68 0.01 3.45
CA ALA A 39 -11.91 -0.51 4.05
C ALA A 39 -11.72 -1.95 4.56
N ALA A 40 -10.99 -2.79 3.80
CA ALA A 40 -10.64 -4.14 4.22
C ALA A 40 -9.80 -4.14 5.51
N VAL A 41 -8.82 -3.24 5.64
CA VAL A 41 -8.01 -3.11 6.87
C VAL A 41 -8.87 -2.73 8.08
N LEU A 42 -9.83 -1.83 7.91
CA LEU A 42 -10.73 -1.40 9.01
C LEU A 42 -11.71 -2.50 9.43
N ARG A 43 -12.18 -3.31 8.48
CA ARG A 43 -13.19 -4.36 8.73
C ARG A 43 -12.56 -5.67 9.22
N ASP A 44 -11.48 -6.10 8.57
CA ASP A 44 -10.93 -7.44 8.71
C ASP A 44 -9.53 -7.43 9.37
N GLY A 45 -8.92 -6.25 9.56
CA GLY A 45 -7.57 -6.08 10.09
C GLY A 45 -6.48 -6.12 9.02
N LEU A 46 -5.30 -5.57 9.35
CA LEU A 46 -4.18 -5.44 8.41
C LEU A 46 -3.70 -6.80 7.89
N ALA A 47 -3.54 -7.80 8.76
CA ALA A 47 -3.05 -9.11 8.36
C ALA A 47 -3.98 -9.80 7.35
N ALA A 48 -5.29 -9.78 7.60
CA ALA A 48 -6.28 -10.38 6.70
C ALA A 48 -6.36 -9.63 5.37
N ALA A 49 -6.37 -8.29 5.41
CA ALA A 49 -6.40 -7.46 4.21
C ALA A 49 -5.18 -7.71 3.31
N LEU A 50 -3.98 -7.85 3.89
CA LEU A 50 -2.78 -8.21 3.14
C LEU A 50 -2.79 -9.65 2.64
N ALA A 51 -3.39 -10.60 3.37
CA ALA A 51 -3.51 -11.98 2.91
C ALA A 51 -4.41 -12.10 1.66
N PHE A 52 -5.49 -11.31 1.58
CA PHE A 52 -6.31 -11.23 0.36
C PHE A 52 -5.51 -10.70 -0.83
N LEU A 53 -4.69 -9.67 -0.62
CA LEU A 53 -3.81 -9.13 -1.67
C LEU A 53 -2.72 -10.14 -2.07
N GLU A 54 -2.12 -10.82 -1.08
CA GLU A 54 -1.10 -11.86 -1.27
C GLU A 54 -1.62 -13.04 -2.11
N ARG A 55 -2.87 -13.46 -1.90
CA ARG A 55 -3.49 -14.56 -2.66
C ARG A 55 -3.55 -14.30 -4.17
N GLU A 56 -3.62 -13.03 -4.57
CA GLU A 56 -3.72 -12.64 -5.98
C GLU A 56 -2.35 -12.51 -6.66
N VAL A 57 -1.25 -12.49 -5.88
CA VAL A 57 0.11 -12.43 -6.41
C VAL A 57 0.37 -13.63 -7.34
N GLY A 58 1.00 -13.38 -8.49
CA GLY A 58 1.24 -14.37 -9.54
C GLY A 58 0.09 -14.58 -10.52
N SER A 59 -1.13 -14.12 -10.18
CA SER A 59 -2.29 -14.15 -11.09
C SER A 59 -2.81 -12.75 -11.46
N ASN A 60 -2.51 -11.73 -10.64
CA ASN A 60 -2.84 -10.34 -10.91
C ASN A 60 -1.64 -9.42 -10.67
N THR A 61 -1.15 -8.79 -11.73
CA THR A 61 0.01 -7.89 -11.70
C THR A 61 -0.25 -6.61 -10.90
N ALA A 62 -1.49 -6.14 -10.83
CA ALA A 62 -1.83 -4.97 -10.01
C ALA A 62 -1.79 -5.27 -8.51
N ALA A 63 -2.18 -6.48 -8.11
CA ALA A 63 -2.07 -6.94 -6.73
C ALA A 63 -0.61 -7.03 -6.28
N GLU A 64 0.22 -7.68 -7.10
CA GLU A 64 1.67 -7.75 -6.90
C GLU A 64 2.28 -6.35 -6.82
N ARG A 65 1.93 -5.47 -7.76
CA ARG A 65 2.43 -4.10 -7.76
C ARG A 65 2.04 -3.31 -6.52
N LEU A 66 0.79 -3.41 -6.08
CA LEU A 66 0.33 -2.72 -4.87
C LEU A 66 1.07 -3.25 -3.64
N LEU A 67 1.31 -4.56 -3.57
CA LEU A 67 2.05 -5.15 -2.45
C LEU A 67 3.51 -4.67 -2.41
N GLU A 68 4.18 -4.58 -3.56
CA GLU A 68 5.52 -3.99 -3.67
C GLU A 68 5.54 -2.53 -3.22
N ASP A 69 4.58 -1.74 -3.68
CA ASP A 69 4.49 -0.31 -3.36
C ASP A 69 4.26 -0.08 -1.86
N LEU A 70 3.39 -0.87 -1.23
CA LEU A 70 3.16 -0.83 0.21
C LEU A 70 4.37 -1.29 1.00
N THR A 71 5.05 -2.35 0.55
CA THR A 71 6.29 -2.85 1.17
C THR A 71 7.33 -1.74 1.20
N TRP A 72 7.55 -1.09 0.06
CA TRP A 72 8.52 0.00 -0.07
C TRP A 72 8.20 1.18 0.85
N CYS A 73 6.94 1.60 0.93
CA CYS A 73 6.52 2.72 1.77
C CYS A 73 6.58 2.39 3.28
N LEU A 74 6.15 1.19 3.67
CA LEU A 74 6.12 0.79 5.09
C LEU A 74 7.52 0.51 5.65
N GLU A 75 8.43 -0.01 4.83
CA GLU A 75 9.85 -0.13 5.20
C GLU A 75 10.43 1.25 5.56
N ARG A 76 10.13 2.26 4.73
CA ARG A 76 10.60 3.64 4.93
C ARG A 76 9.94 4.35 6.11
N ALA A 77 8.79 3.88 6.56
CA ALA A 77 8.16 4.37 7.79
C ALA A 77 8.92 3.95 9.05
N ARG A 78 9.91 3.03 8.93
CA ARG A 78 10.80 2.57 10.02
C ARG A 78 10.03 2.05 11.23
N LEU A 79 8.97 1.28 10.96
CA LEU A 79 8.18 0.64 12.00
C LEU A 79 8.94 -0.55 12.60
N PRO A 80 8.80 -0.81 13.91
CA PRO A 80 9.35 -2.02 14.53
C PRO A 80 8.84 -3.29 13.83
N GLY A 81 9.76 -4.20 13.50
CA GLY A 81 9.45 -5.48 12.85
C GLY A 81 9.10 -5.40 11.36
N LEU A 82 9.27 -4.24 10.72
CA LEU A 82 9.09 -4.04 9.27
C LEU A 82 10.33 -3.42 8.60
N SER A 83 11.52 -3.70 9.12
CA SER A 83 12.77 -3.32 8.46
C SER A 83 13.01 -4.17 7.20
N ALA A 84 13.93 -3.74 6.32
CA ALA A 84 14.34 -4.52 5.14
C ALA A 84 14.75 -5.96 5.50
N ARG A 85 15.41 -6.12 6.65
CA ARG A 85 15.81 -7.42 7.19
C ARG A 85 14.59 -8.26 7.55
N ASP A 86 13.64 -7.69 8.29
CA ASP A 86 12.42 -8.39 8.71
C ASP A 86 11.59 -8.84 7.50
N LEU A 87 11.40 -7.95 6.52
CA LEU A 87 10.68 -8.25 5.28
C LEU A 87 11.30 -9.43 4.52
N LYS A 88 12.64 -9.50 4.48
CA LYS A 88 13.37 -10.60 3.86
C LYS A 88 13.23 -11.90 4.66
N GLU A 89 13.47 -11.86 5.97
CA GLU A 89 13.41 -13.04 6.84
C GLU A 89 12.01 -13.64 6.91
N LYS A 90 10.97 -12.79 6.87
CA LYS A 90 9.56 -13.19 6.94
C LYS A 90 8.92 -13.37 5.57
N LYS A 91 9.73 -13.48 4.51
CA LYS A 91 9.35 -13.83 3.13
C LYS A 91 8.47 -12.82 2.38
N ASN A 92 8.11 -11.68 2.96
CA ASN A 92 7.45 -10.50 2.35
C ASN A 92 6.76 -9.66 3.46
N LEU A 93 6.09 -8.58 3.06
CA LEU A 93 5.28 -7.75 3.95
C LEU A 93 4.14 -8.52 4.66
N PRO A 94 3.30 -9.34 3.99
CA PRO A 94 2.27 -10.13 4.66
C PRO A 94 2.83 -11.05 5.76
N GLY A 95 3.92 -11.76 5.47
CA GLY A 95 4.59 -12.62 6.44
C GLY A 95 5.19 -11.84 7.61
N ALA A 96 5.78 -10.66 7.35
CA ALA A 96 6.30 -9.79 8.40
C ALA A 96 5.19 -9.27 9.31
N VAL A 97 4.07 -8.79 8.73
CA VAL A 97 2.92 -8.30 9.48
C VAL A 97 2.30 -9.39 10.37
N ARG A 98 2.20 -10.63 9.88
CA ARG A 98 1.72 -11.77 10.68
C ARG A 98 2.62 -12.12 11.86
N ALA A 99 3.90 -11.76 11.80
CA ALA A 99 4.88 -12.04 12.84
C ALA A 99 5.07 -10.88 13.84
N LEU A 100 4.32 -9.78 13.70
CA LEU A 100 4.41 -8.64 14.61
C LEU A 100 3.74 -8.96 15.95
N GLU A 101 4.40 -8.55 17.03
CA GLU A 101 3.76 -8.43 18.34
C GLU A 101 2.67 -7.35 18.32
N LEU A 102 1.70 -7.46 19.22
CA LEU A 102 0.46 -6.66 19.21
C LEU A 102 0.72 -5.15 19.09
N ASP A 103 1.65 -4.59 19.86
CA ASP A 103 1.94 -3.15 19.84
C ASP A 103 2.48 -2.69 18.48
N ALA A 104 3.42 -3.46 17.92
CA ALA A 104 3.99 -3.18 16.60
C ALA A 104 2.94 -3.37 15.49
N TYR A 105 2.08 -4.39 15.62
CA TYR A 105 0.96 -4.63 14.72
C TYR A 105 -0.04 -3.46 14.72
N MET A 106 -0.37 -2.90 15.89
CA MET A 106 -1.27 -1.74 16.00
C MET A 106 -0.64 -0.47 15.40
N LEU A 107 0.68 -0.29 15.56
CA LEU A 107 1.41 0.80 14.89
C LEU A 107 1.40 0.63 13.37
N ALA A 108 1.69 -0.58 12.87
CA ALA A 108 1.65 -0.89 11.44
C ALA A 108 0.26 -0.71 10.83
N THR A 109 -0.79 -1.09 11.55
CA THR A 109 -2.18 -0.89 11.13
C THR A 109 -2.50 0.60 10.98
N ARG A 110 -2.14 1.42 11.98
CA ARG A 110 -2.36 2.88 11.93
C ARG A 110 -1.57 3.55 10.81
N GLU A 111 -0.30 3.19 10.64
CA GLU A 111 0.54 3.73 9.57
C GLU A 111 0.00 3.35 8.19
N SER A 112 -0.38 2.08 7.99
CA SER A 112 -0.96 1.59 6.74
C SER A 112 -2.23 2.34 6.37
N LEU A 113 -3.13 2.59 7.32
CA LEU A 113 -4.35 3.36 7.07
C LEU A 113 -4.04 4.80 6.64
N ARG A 114 -3.06 5.46 7.26
CA ARG A 114 -2.64 6.81 6.86
C ARG A 114 -2.00 6.82 5.47
N LEU A 115 -1.20 5.81 5.17
CA LEU A 115 -0.56 5.66 3.88
C LEU A 115 -1.59 5.41 2.77
N LEU A 116 -2.59 4.54 3.00
CA LEU A 116 -3.63 4.21 2.02
C LEU A 116 -4.49 5.41 1.62
N VAL A 117 -4.68 6.38 2.52
CA VAL A 117 -5.31 7.67 2.17
C VAL A 117 -4.50 8.41 1.11
N TRP A 118 -3.16 8.43 1.23
CA TRP A 118 -2.29 9.07 0.23
C TRP A 118 -2.21 8.29 -1.08
N PHE A 119 -2.23 6.95 -1.05
CA PHE A 119 -2.35 6.14 -2.27
C PHE A 119 -3.64 6.46 -3.01
N ARG A 120 -4.78 6.53 -2.30
CA ARG A 120 -6.07 6.90 -2.90
C ARG A 120 -6.01 8.28 -3.57
N ARG A 121 -5.47 9.29 -2.87
CA ARG A 121 -5.29 10.64 -3.41
C ARG A 121 -4.38 10.65 -4.64
N ALA A 122 -3.26 9.94 -4.59
CA ALA A 122 -2.32 9.84 -5.71
C ALA A 122 -2.95 9.16 -6.93
N VAL A 123 -3.70 8.07 -6.74
CA VAL A 123 -4.45 7.39 -7.81
C VAL A 123 -5.45 8.36 -8.45
N GLN A 124 -6.26 9.05 -7.63
CA GLN A 124 -7.24 10.03 -8.12
C GLN A 124 -6.61 11.19 -8.87
N ALA A 125 -5.41 11.63 -8.47
CA ALA A 125 -4.73 12.77 -9.07
C ALA A 125 -3.93 12.44 -10.34
N THR A 126 -3.49 11.18 -10.51
CA THR A 126 -2.52 10.81 -11.57
C THR A 126 -3.04 9.83 -12.59
N PHE A 127 -4.10 9.08 -12.28
CA PHE A 127 -4.71 8.21 -13.28
C PHE A 127 -5.67 9.06 -14.12
N PRO A 128 -5.71 8.88 -15.45
CA PRO A 128 -6.61 9.63 -16.30
C PRO A 128 -8.05 9.48 -15.78
N SER A 129 -8.78 10.58 -15.72
CA SER A 129 -10.22 10.55 -15.44
C SER A 129 -10.86 9.68 -16.51
N GLU A 130 -11.76 8.78 -16.10
CA GLU A 130 -12.61 8.06 -17.05
C GLU A 130 -13.44 9.14 -17.76
N GLU A 131 -13.01 9.53 -18.96
CA GLU A 131 -13.84 10.33 -19.86
C GLU A 131 -15.13 9.53 -20.03
N HIS A 132 -16.22 10.07 -19.48
CA HIS A 132 -17.55 9.52 -19.68
C HIS A 132 -17.88 9.72 -21.16
N GLY A 133 -17.56 8.73 -21.98
CA GLY A 133 -18.04 8.62 -23.34
C GLY A 133 -19.55 8.42 -23.30
N HIS A 134 -20.30 9.53 -23.23
CA HIS A 134 -21.67 9.55 -23.69
C HIS A 134 -21.63 9.52 -25.22
N ALA A 135 -21.72 8.32 -25.77
CA ALA A 135 -22.14 8.08 -27.15
C ALA A 135 -23.59 7.58 -27.13
#